data_AF-A0A1F8V6Y6-F1
#
_entry.id   AF-A0A1F8V6Y6-F1
#
_cell.length_a   1.000
_cell.length_b   1.000
_cell.length_c   1.000
_cell.angle_alpha   90.00
_cell.angle_beta   90.00
_cell.angle_gamma   90.00
#
_symmetry.space_group_name_H-M   'P 1'
#
loop_
_entity.id
_entity.type
_entity.pdbx_description
1 polymer ?
#
loop_
_entity_poly.entity_id
_entity_poly.type
_entity_poly.pdbx_seq_one_letter_code
_entity_poly.pdbx_strand_id
1 'polypeptide(L)'
;MDWIQSMQKAISYIEKNILNDISVDKIAENAYSSSANFQRIFSIITSMTIGDYIRNRRLTLAGKELPESKDKIIDIALKYGYETAASFTKAFIRFHGITPSSAKKSGEQLKYFAPLSIQIDIKGGFNMSRKIIPNIPELNYDGNNAAYFTQILASVLQGMNESFDKTQITACSGEGNRFCWTDGAWVFGNECMESLNETPFEIETRILNFLGWKAKYFNILRDKDGNFLNTDIAQLRQEFVEAIDRGVAVMPGWGYFQIHYTIFFGYEDDGQKMIGWDYQKKEKAETFVWDDWDKNVTSYIILKEKDKSRTDKNAALETFQNIIRHARRIDEVKGRKVGFAAWESFLYHLEHDDFSNCPILAADAPTVEGNAASVEHRFIIYCDALCQIYARKEALSYYRSLAGHFPEWSEELNIATEALEACASYGGYLWSQGFSFDVAGYEKFKTPEGRKILADAGCEAMKKDIEAVEQFEKILKKEGL
;
A
#
# COMPACT_ATOMS: atom_id res chain seq x y z
N MET A 1 -14.45 13.50 26.49
CA MET A 1 -14.00 12.52 27.50
C MET A 1 -14.63 11.19 27.12
N ASP A 2 -13.83 10.19 26.79
CA ASP A 2 -14.32 8.94 26.20
C ASP A 2 -15.04 8.10 27.26
N TRP A 3 -16.37 8.08 27.18
CA TRP A 3 -17.24 7.34 28.10
C TRP A 3 -16.97 5.83 28.05
N ILE A 4 -16.53 5.31 26.90
CA ILE A 4 -16.24 3.88 26.71
C ILE A 4 -14.98 3.51 27.48
N GLN A 5 -13.91 4.31 27.38
CA GLN A 5 -12.71 4.12 28.19
C GLN A 5 -13.01 4.21 29.68
N SER A 6 -13.92 5.11 30.07
CA SER A 6 -14.33 5.29 31.47
C SER A 6 -15.12 4.08 31.99
N MET A 7 -15.97 3.49 31.16
CA MET A 7 -16.68 2.25 31.46
C MET A 7 -15.74 1.03 31.54
N GLN A 8 -14.77 0.91 30.63
CA GLN A 8 -13.76 -0.15 30.68
C GLN A 8 -12.86 -0.03 31.93
N LYS A 9 -12.55 1.20 32.36
CA LYS A 9 -11.85 1.45 33.63
C LYS A 9 -12.67 0.98 34.83
N ALA A 10 -13.99 1.25 34.86
CA ALA A 10 -14.87 0.77 35.92
C ALA A 10 -14.97 -0.77 35.96
N ILE A 11 -15.04 -1.44 34.80
CA ILE A 11 -14.99 -2.92 34.74
C ILE A 11 -13.65 -3.45 35.25
N SER A 12 -12.55 -2.82 34.85
CA SER A 12 -11.21 -3.17 35.33
C SER A 12 -11.06 -2.98 36.83
N TYR A 13 -11.68 -1.94 37.39
CA TYR A 13 -11.76 -1.72 38.83
C TYR A 13 -12.52 -2.84 39.54
N ILE A 14 -13.65 -3.29 39.00
CA ILE A 14 -14.41 -4.43 39.54
C ILE A 14 -13.54 -5.69 39.56
N GLU A 15 -12.89 -6.04 38.45
CA GLU A 15 -12.06 -7.26 38.39
C GLU A 15 -10.88 -7.22 39.37
N LYS A 16 -10.22 -6.06 39.51
CA LYS A 16 -9.12 -5.88 40.47
C LYS A 16 -9.57 -6.00 41.93
N ASN A 17 -10.83 -5.70 42.23
CA ASN A 17 -11.38 -5.68 43.59
C ASN A 17 -12.40 -6.79 43.84
N ILE A 18 -12.46 -7.82 42.99
CA ILE A 18 -13.55 -8.81 42.97
C ILE A 18 -13.76 -9.55 44.31
N LEU A 19 -12.70 -9.70 45.11
CA LEU A 19 -12.73 -10.34 46.44
C LEU A 19 -13.01 -9.37 47.60
N ASN A 20 -12.98 -8.06 47.34
CA ASN A 20 -13.19 -7.02 48.35
C ASN A 20 -14.66 -6.60 48.40
N ASP A 21 -15.02 -5.78 49.39
CA ASP A 21 -16.29 -5.07 49.39
C ASP A 21 -16.28 -3.97 48.31
N ILE A 22 -17.20 -4.07 47.35
CA ILE A 22 -17.27 -3.16 46.20
C ILE A 22 -18.59 -2.40 46.28
N SER A 23 -18.51 -1.09 46.53
CA SER A 23 -19.68 -0.22 46.42
C SER A 23 -19.87 0.25 44.98
N VAL A 24 -21.13 0.40 44.58
CA VAL A 24 -21.48 0.93 43.26
C VAL A 24 -20.95 2.36 43.09
N ASP A 25 -20.92 3.15 44.17
CA ASP A 25 -20.39 4.51 44.15
C ASP A 25 -18.92 4.54 43.71
N LYS A 26 -18.08 3.66 44.27
CA LYS A 26 -16.67 3.54 43.86
C LYS A 26 -16.52 3.08 42.43
N ILE A 27 -17.38 2.16 41.95
CA ILE A 27 -17.37 1.74 40.55
C ILE A 27 -17.69 2.92 39.63
N ALA A 28 -18.73 3.70 39.97
CA ALA A 28 -19.19 4.82 39.17
C ALA A 28 -18.22 6.01 39.18
N GLU A 29 -17.52 6.25 40.29
CA GLU A 29 -16.42 7.22 40.41
C GLU A 29 -15.29 6.92 39.40
N ASN A 30 -14.96 5.63 39.20
CA ASN A 30 -13.96 5.23 38.21
C ASN A 30 -14.40 5.50 36.76
N ALA A 31 -15.70 5.73 36.53
CA ALA A 31 -16.27 6.14 35.25
C ALA A 31 -16.67 7.63 35.19
N TYR A 32 -16.32 8.44 36.20
CA TYR A 32 -16.74 9.84 36.34
C TYR A 32 -18.26 10.04 36.23
N SER A 33 -19.04 9.11 36.80
CA SER A 33 -20.51 9.08 36.71
C SER A 33 -21.14 8.98 38.09
N SER A 34 -22.39 9.43 38.21
CA SER A 34 -23.24 9.05 39.35
C SER A 34 -23.59 7.56 39.28
N SER A 35 -23.83 6.95 40.43
CA SER A 35 -24.16 5.52 40.58
C SER A 35 -25.41 5.12 39.82
N ALA A 36 -26.46 5.95 39.88
CA ALA A 36 -27.72 5.70 39.17
C ALA A 36 -27.53 5.73 37.64
N ASN A 37 -26.77 6.71 37.13
CA ASN A 37 -26.49 6.82 35.70
C ASN A 37 -25.60 5.66 35.22
N PHE A 38 -24.56 5.31 35.99
CA PHE A 38 -23.67 4.21 35.65
C PHE A 38 -24.39 2.86 35.63
N GLN A 39 -25.20 2.55 36.65
CA GLN A 39 -26.02 1.34 36.69
C GLN A 39 -26.96 1.24 35.49
N ARG A 40 -27.66 2.33 35.16
CA ARG A 40 -28.58 2.37 34.02
C ARG A 40 -27.86 2.08 32.71
N ILE A 41 -26.74 2.77 32.46
CA ILE A 41 -25.99 2.62 31.21
C ILE A 41 -25.32 1.23 31.13
N PHE A 42 -24.73 0.76 32.23
CA PHE A 42 -24.15 -0.58 32.32
C PHE A 42 -25.18 -1.65 31.96
N SER A 43 -26.40 -1.57 32.51
CA SER A 43 -27.45 -2.54 32.20
C SER A 43 -28.00 -2.43 30.78
N ILE A 44 -28.08 -1.23 30.21
CA ILE A 44 -28.46 -1.06 28.80
C ILE A 44 -27.44 -1.74 27.87
N ILE A 45 -26.15 -1.55 28.13
CA ILE A 45 -25.08 -2.05 27.25
C ILE A 45 -24.84 -3.54 27.43
N THR A 46 -24.84 -4.03 28.67
CA THR A 46 -24.45 -5.41 28.99
C THR A 46 -25.64 -6.36 29.13
N SER A 47 -26.87 -5.84 29.11
CA SER A 47 -28.10 -6.59 29.41
C SER A 47 -28.08 -7.30 30.79
N MET A 48 -27.25 -6.84 31.72
CA MET A 48 -27.14 -7.39 33.08
C MET A 48 -26.91 -6.29 34.12
N THR A 49 -27.20 -6.58 35.39
CA THR A 49 -26.86 -5.66 36.47
C THR A 49 -25.39 -5.81 36.88
N ILE A 50 -24.82 -4.77 37.49
CA ILE A 50 -23.47 -4.84 38.07
C ILE A 50 -23.37 -5.98 39.10
N GLY A 51 -24.42 -6.18 39.90
CA GLY A 51 -24.49 -7.26 40.88
C GLY A 51 -24.48 -8.65 40.22
N ASP A 52 -25.19 -8.81 39.09
CA ASP A 52 -25.16 -10.06 38.34
C ASP A 52 -23.77 -10.33 37.76
N TYR A 53 -23.11 -9.30 37.23
CA TYR A 53 -21.74 -9.39 36.73
C TYR A 53 -20.77 -9.85 37.82
N ILE A 54 -20.73 -9.14 38.96
CA ILE A 54 -19.87 -9.48 40.11
C ILE A 54 -20.15 -10.90 40.59
N ARG A 55 -21.42 -11.29 40.71
CA ARG A 55 -21.81 -12.63 41.15
C ARG A 55 -21.32 -13.72 40.19
N ASN A 56 -21.51 -13.55 38.88
CA ASN A 56 -21.07 -14.52 37.88
C ASN A 56 -19.54 -14.66 37.87
N ARG A 57 -18.81 -13.55 38.02
CA ARG A 57 -17.34 -13.53 38.13
C ARG A 57 -16.85 -14.23 39.40
N ARG A 58 -17.44 -13.92 40.57
CA ARG A 58 -17.12 -14.58 41.85
C ARG A 58 -17.38 -16.09 41.79
N LEU A 59 -18.51 -16.53 41.25
CA LEU A 59 -18.82 -17.95 41.10
C LEU A 59 -17.86 -18.66 40.15
N THR A 60 -17.49 -18.02 39.04
CA THR A 60 -16.47 -18.54 38.11
C THR A 60 -15.12 -18.76 38.81
N LEU A 61 -14.67 -17.78 39.59
CA LEU A 61 -13.41 -17.87 40.33
C LEU A 61 -13.47 -18.92 41.44
N ALA A 62 -14.57 -18.98 42.19
CA ALA A 62 -14.80 -20.00 43.20
C ALA A 62 -14.80 -21.41 42.61
N GLY A 63 -15.43 -21.59 41.44
CA GLY A 63 -15.43 -22.86 40.70
C GLY A 63 -14.03 -23.28 40.28
N LYS A 64 -13.18 -22.35 39.87
CA LYS A 64 -11.77 -22.62 39.54
C LYS A 64 -10.95 -23.02 40.77
N GLU A 65 -11.19 -22.38 41.90
CA GLU A 65 -10.41 -22.61 43.13
C GLU A 65 -10.82 -23.89 43.89
N LEU A 66 -12.09 -24.29 43.81
CA LEU A 66 -12.64 -25.43 44.56
C LEU A 66 -11.88 -26.77 44.35
N PRO A 67 -11.52 -27.19 43.13
CA PRO A 67 -10.75 -28.42 42.90
C PRO A 67 -9.31 -28.33 43.41
N GLU A 68 -8.73 -27.13 43.41
CA GLU A 68 -7.32 -26.89 43.75
C GLU A 68 -7.10 -26.66 45.26
N SER A 69 -8.15 -26.20 45.97
CA SER A 69 -8.05 -25.78 47.37
C SER A 69 -8.32 -26.92 48.37
N LYS A 70 -7.54 -26.94 49.46
CA LYS A 70 -7.77 -27.81 50.63
C LYS A 70 -8.77 -27.20 51.63
N ASP A 71 -9.20 -25.96 51.43
CA ASP A 71 -10.05 -25.22 52.36
C ASP A 71 -11.47 -25.77 52.43
N LYS A 72 -12.18 -25.51 53.52
CA LYS A 72 -13.58 -25.95 53.63
C LYS A 72 -14.44 -25.11 52.68
N ILE A 73 -15.56 -25.67 52.22
CA ILE A 73 -16.51 -24.97 51.33
C ILE A 73 -16.98 -23.64 51.94
N ILE A 74 -17.12 -23.57 53.27
CA ILE A 74 -17.47 -22.34 53.97
C ILE A 74 -16.38 -21.27 53.86
N ASP A 75 -15.10 -21.65 53.89
CA ASP A 75 -13.98 -20.71 53.81
C ASP A 75 -13.91 -20.08 52.40
N ILE A 76 -14.13 -20.92 51.37
CA ILE A 76 -14.24 -20.47 49.98
C ILE A 76 -15.49 -19.59 49.80
N ALA A 77 -16.62 -19.98 50.37
CA ALA A 77 -17.84 -19.18 50.33
C ALA A 77 -17.61 -17.76 50.89
N LEU A 78 -16.98 -17.67 52.07
CA LEU A 78 -16.64 -16.39 52.71
C LEU A 78 -15.68 -15.55 51.86
N LYS A 79 -14.64 -16.18 51.28
CA LYS A 79 -13.69 -15.52 50.38
C LYS A 79 -14.37 -14.86 49.17
N TYR A 80 -15.42 -15.49 48.64
CA TYR A 80 -16.18 -14.99 47.51
C TYR A 80 -17.44 -14.20 47.92
N GLY A 81 -17.50 -13.71 49.16
CA GLY A 81 -18.51 -12.76 49.62
C GLY A 81 -19.87 -13.37 49.96
N TYR A 82 -19.92 -14.66 50.31
CA TYR A 82 -21.13 -15.33 50.80
C TYR A 82 -21.04 -15.56 52.32
N GLU A 83 -22.05 -15.14 53.05
CA GLU A 83 -22.08 -15.23 54.52
C GLU A 83 -22.29 -16.66 55.04
N THR A 84 -22.90 -17.55 54.23
CA THR A 84 -23.19 -18.93 54.63
C THR A 84 -22.93 -19.92 53.50
N ALA A 85 -22.49 -21.13 53.84
CA ALA A 85 -22.28 -22.21 52.88
C ALA A 85 -23.57 -22.59 52.14
N ALA A 86 -24.74 -22.45 52.76
CA ALA A 86 -26.04 -22.72 52.15
C ALA A 86 -26.36 -21.71 51.03
N SER A 87 -26.14 -20.41 51.29
CA SER A 87 -26.35 -19.35 50.28
C SER A 87 -25.41 -19.51 49.08
N PHE A 88 -24.14 -19.83 49.35
CA PHE A 88 -23.14 -20.14 48.33
C PHE A 88 -23.55 -21.37 47.52
N THR A 89 -23.92 -22.47 48.17
CA THR A 89 -24.33 -23.71 47.48
C THR A 89 -25.51 -23.47 46.55
N LYS A 90 -26.53 -22.71 46.98
CA LYS A 90 -27.67 -22.38 46.13
C LYS A 90 -27.27 -21.55 44.90
N ALA A 91 -26.42 -20.54 45.07
CA ALA A 91 -25.93 -19.72 43.97
C ALA A 91 -25.01 -20.51 43.01
N PHE A 92 -24.15 -21.35 43.57
CA PHE A 92 -23.20 -22.19 42.85
C PHE A 92 -23.93 -23.23 41.99
N ILE A 93 -24.96 -23.91 42.52
CA ILE A 93 -25.80 -24.82 41.74
C ILE A 93 -26.53 -24.07 40.63
N ARG A 94 -27.09 -22.89 40.92
CA ARG A 94 -27.78 -22.09 39.90
C ARG A 94 -26.86 -21.70 38.75
N PHE A 95 -25.59 -21.40 39.04
CA PHE A 95 -24.62 -21.00 38.04
C PHE A 95 -24.00 -22.22 37.34
N HIS A 96 -23.34 -23.13 38.06
CA HIS A 96 -22.60 -24.27 37.49
C HIS A 96 -23.44 -25.52 37.21
N GLY A 97 -24.61 -25.68 37.83
CA GLY A 97 -25.47 -26.86 37.70
C GLY A 97 -25.18 -27.99 38.68
N ILE A 98 -24.08 -27.91 39.43
CA ILE A 98 -23.66 -28.94 40.39
C ILE A 98 -23.37 -28.35 41.77
N THR A 99 -23.23 -29.20 42.79
CA THR A 99 -22.88 -28.75 44.15
C THR A 99 -21.39 -28.41 44.27
N PRO A 100 -20.99 -27.48 45.16
CA PRO A 100 -19.57 -27.21 45.42
C PRO A 100 -18.77 -28.45 45.85
N SER A 101 -19.39 -29.35 46.62
CA SER A 101 -18.79 -30.62 47.03
C SER A 101 -18.50 -31.56 45.85
N SER A 102 -19.38 -31.55 44.84
CA SER A 102 -19.18 -32.32 43.60
C SER A 102 -18.03 -31.71 42.80
N ALA A 103 -18.07 -30.39 42.58
CA ALA A 103 -17.03 -29.64 41.89
C ALA A 103 -15.64 -29.81 42.51
N LYS A 104 -15.57 -30.01 43.84
CA LYS A 104 -14.31 -30.27 44.55
C LYS A 104 -13.75 -31.68 44.32
N LYS A 105 -14.59 -32.66 44.00
CA LYS A 105 -14.22 -34.07 43.83
C LYS A 105 -14.00 -34.48 42.37
N SER A 106 -14.69 -33.83 41.43
CA SER A 106 -14.64 -34.16 40.02
C SER A 106 -13.95 -33.06 39.21
N GLY A 107 -13.18 -33.46 38.19
CA GLY A 107 -12.68 -32.55 37.14
C GLY A 107 -13.77 -32.20 36.12
N GLU A 108 -15.03 -32.08 36.56
CA GLU A 108 -16.17 -31.79 35.69
C GLU A 108 -16.05 -30.40 35.05
N GLN A 109 -16.61 -30.25 33.86
CA GLN A 109 -16.62 -28.97 33.15
C GLN A 109 -17.53 -27.98 33.87
N LEU A 110 -16.93 -27.05 34.62
CA LEU A 110 -17.63 -25.95 35.27
C LEU A 110 -17.89 -24.80 34.28
N LYS A 111 -19.04 -24.15 34.40
CA LYS A 111 -19.31 -22.91 33.65
C LYS A 111 -18.27 -21.83 33.93
N TYR A 112 -17.81 -21.17 32.88
CA TYR A 112 -16.86 -20.07 32.95
C TYR A 112 -17.49 -18.81 32.35
N PHE A 113 -17.57 -17.74 33.14
CA PHE A 113 -18.02 -16.44 32.68
C PHE A 113 -16.82 -15.49 32.63
N ALA A 114 -16.34 -15.18 31.43
CA ALA A 114 -15.16 -14.33 31.22
C ALA A 114 -15.39 -12.87 31.68
N PRO A 115 -14.33 -12.12 32.04
CA PRO A 115 -14.42 -10.68 32.24
C PRO A 115 -15.00 -9.97 31.00
N LEU A 116 -15.80 -8.94 31.21
CA LEU A 116 -16.33 -8.14 30.10
C LEU A 116 -15.23 -7.24 29.51
N SER A 117 -15.24 -7.11 28.19
CA SER A 117 -14.50 -6.11 27.42
C SER A 117 -15.48 -5.38 26.52
N ILE A 118 -15.54 -4.05 26.61
CA ILE A 118 -16.48 -3.24 25.82
C ILE A 118 -15.71 -2.38 24.83
N GLN A 119 -16.08 -2.51 23.55
CA GLN A 119 -15.66 -1.64 22.46
C GLN A 119 -16.93 -1.13 21.76
N ILE A 120 -16.99 0.16 21.45
CA ILE A 120 -18.07 0.74 20.65
C ILE A 120 -17.43 1.36 19.42
N ASP A 121 -17.93 0.98 18.25
CA ASP A 121 -17.57 1.54 16.95
C ASP A 121 -18.68 2.48 16.50
N ILE A 122 -18.35 3.75 16.21
CA ILE A 122 -19.31 4.76 15.75
C ILE A 122 -19.15 4.90 14.23
N LYS A 123 -20.23 4.63 13.50
CA LYS A 123 -20.28 4.63 12.03
C LYS A 123 -21.19 5.75 11.50
N GLY A 124 -20.77 6.44 10.43
CA GLY A 124 -21.53 7.51 9.76
C GLY A 124 -21.31 8.92 10.32
N GLY A 125 -22.19 9.88 9.97
CA GLY A 125 -22.18 11.25 10.51
C GLY A 125 -21.64 12.36 9.60
N PHE A 126 -21.41 12.07 8.32
CA PHE A 126 -20.92 13.05 7.34
C PHE A 126 -22.05 13.57 6.45
N ASN A 127 -21.99 14.83 6.03
CA ASN A 127 -22.91 15.37 5.02
C ASN A 127 -22.54 14.80 3.64
N MET A 128 -23.54 14.33 2.89
CA MET A 128 -23.36 13.69 1.59
C MET A 128 -24.16 14.45 0.55
N SER A 129 -23.50 15.02 -0.45
CA SER A 129 -24.10 15.96 -1.42
C SER A 129 -24.04 15.49 -2.86
N ARG A 130 -23.16 14.53 -3.20
CA ARG A 130 -22.94 14.05 -4.56
C ARG A 130 -22.86 12.53 -4.65
N LYS A 131 -23.84 11.95 -5.36
CA LYS A 131 -23.99 10.49 -5.49
C LYS A 131 -22.94 9.84 -6.41
N ILE A 132 -22.65 10.46 -7.56
CA ILE A 132 -21.72 9.93 -8.57
C ILE A 132 -21.02 11.09 -9.29
N ILE A 133 -19.71 10.97 -9.52
CA ILE A 133 -18.96 11.81 -10.45
C ILE A 133 -19.17 11.25 -11.86
N PRO A 134 -19.78 12.01 -12.78
CA PRO A 134 -20.03 11.53 -14.14
C PRO A 134 -18.74 11.45 -14.95
N ASN A 135 -18.76 10.69 -16.05
CA ASN A 135 -17.72 10.67 -17.10
C ASN A 135 -16.31 10.23 -16.65
N ILE A 136 -16.20 9.41 -15.61
CA ILE A 136 -14.93 8.75 -15.25
C ILE A 136 -14.77 7.50 -16.11
N PRO A 137 -13.79 7.43 -17.04
CA PRO A 137 -13.58 6.25 -17.88
C PRO A 137 -13.20 5.01 -17.06
N GLU A 138 -13.61 3.85 -17.56
CA GLU A 138 -13.13 2.56 -17.06
C GLU A 138 -11.72 2.28 -17.59
N LEU A 139 -10.90 1.61 -16.78
CA LEU A 139 -9.53 1.25 -17.11
C LEU A 139 -9.40 -0.25 -17.34
N ASN A 140 -8.96 -0.63 -18.54
CA ASN A 140 -8.55 -1.99 -18.85
C ASN A 140 -7.08 -2.16 -18.50
N TYR A 141 -6.79 -2.83 -17.38
CA TYR A 141 -5.42 -3.16 -16.99
C TYR A 141 -4.91 -4.38 -17.76
N ASP A 142 -3.75 -4.26 -18.42
CA ASP A 142 -3.13 -5.32 -19.23
C ASP A 142 -2.09 -6.15 -18.45
N GLY A 143 -1.85 -5.83 -17.18
CA GLY A 143 -0.88 -6.55 -16.32
C GLY A 143 0.49 -5.88 -16.23
N ASN A 144 0.75 -4.78 -16.95
CA ASN A 144 2.05 -4.11 -16.90
C ASN A 144 2.06 -2.96 -15.87
N ASN A 145 2.76 -3.18 -14.76
CA ASN A 145 2.82 -2.26 -13.59
C ASN A 145 3.41 -0.88 -13.93
N ALA A 146 4.14 -0.75 -15.04
CA ALA A 146 4.89 0.45 -15.39
C ALA A 146 4.05 1.73 -15.58
N ALA A 147 2.73 1.60 -15.83
CA ALA A 147 1.85 2.73 -16.13
C ALA A 147 0.52 2.73 -15.35
N TYR A 148 0.44 2.01 -14.22
CA TYR A 148 -0.83 1.87 -13.48
C TYR A 148 -1.35 3.23 -12.96
N PHE A 149 -0.51 3.97 -12.22
CA PHE A 149 -0.89 5.28 -11.70
C PHE A 149 -1.16 6.29 -12.82
N THR A 150 -0.37 6.27 -13.90
CA THR A 150 -0.53 7.22 -15.02
C THR A 150 -1.86 7.00 -15.76
N GLN A 151 -2.33 5.75 -15.87
CA GLN A 151 -3.65 5.42 -16.41
C GLN A 151 -4.80 5.87 -15.50
N ILE A 152 -4.66 5.64 -14.18
CA ILE A 152 -5.62 6.11 -13.18
C ILE A 152 -5.75 7.63 -13.23
N LEU A 153 -4.61 8.32 -13.18
CA LEU A 153 -4.55 9.78 -13.22
C LEU A 153 -5.18 10.33 -14.49
N ALA A 154 -4.89 9.74 -15.66
CA ALA A 154 -5.50 10.13 -16.93
C ALA A 154 -7.04 10.06 -16.88
N SER A 155 -7.60 8.98 -16.32
CA SER A 155 -9.05 8.82 -16.18
C SER A 155 -9.67 9.83 -15.20
N VAL A 156 -9.00 10.10 -14.08
CA VAL A 156 -9.45 11.11 -13.11
C VAL A 156 -9.42 12.51 -13.73
N LEU A 157 -8.34 12.89 -14.41
CA LEU A 157 -8.23 14.17 -15.10
C LEU A 157 -9.29 14.31 -16.19
N GLN A 158 -9.56 13.26 -16.98
CA GLN A 158 -10.60 13.28 -17.99
C GLN A 158 -12.00 13.52 -17.37
N GLY A 159 -12.34 12.86 -16.26
CA GLY A 159 -13.61 13.10 -15.57
C GLY A 159 -13.74 14.52 -14.98
N MET A 160 -12.61 15.18 -14.73
CA MET A 160 -12.55 16.59 -14.33
C MET A 160 -12.52 17.57 -15.51
N ASN A 161 -12.60 17.09 -16.76
CA ASN A 161 -12.40 17.86 -17.99
C ASN A 161 -11.03 18.57 -18.06
N GLU A 162 -10.00 17.97 -17.49
CA GLU A 162 -8.62 18.44 -17.54
C GLU A 162 -7.89 17.77 -18.71
N SER A 163 -7.22 18.58 -19.54
CA SER A 163 -6.36 18.07 -20.60
C SER A 163 -5.10 17.45 -20.00
N PHE A 164 -4.66 16.32 -20.56
CA PHE A 164 -3.37 15.73 -20.24
C PHE A 164 -2.68 15.27 -21.52
N ASP A 165 -1.34 15.31 -21.52
CA ASP A 165 -0.51 14.73 -22.56
C ASP A 165 0.23 13.52 -21.99
N LYS A 166 -0.03 12.34 -22.56
CA LYS A 166 0.59 11.09 -22.11
C LYS A 166 2.12 11.15 -22.22
N THR A 167 2.64 11.83 -23.24
CA THR A 167 4.08 11.89 -23.52
C THR A 167 4.79 12.79 -22.50
N GLN A 168 4.11 13.85 -22.03
CA GLN A 168 4.53 14.64 -20.87
C GLN A 168 4.59 13.80 -19.59
N ILE A 169 3.51 13.05 -19.32
CA ILE A 169 3.43 12.20 -18.13
C ILE A 169 4.55 11.16 -18.13
N THR A 170 4.82 10.52 -19.26
CA THR A 170 5.92 9.54 -19.40
C THR A 170 7.29 10.20 -19.21
N ALA A 171 7.49 11.42 -19.71
CA ALA A 171 8.73 12.16 -19.50
C ALA A 171 8.96 12.48 -18.01
N CYS A 172 7.91 12.96 -17.31
CA CYS A 172 8.04 13.37 -15.91
C CYS A 172 7.95 12.21 -14.90
N SER A 173 7.24 11.12 -15.22
CA SER A 173 7.16 9.93 -14.35
C SER A 173 8.53 9.28 -14.16
N GLY A 174 9.45 9.53 -15.11
CA GLY A 174 10.75 8.89 -15.16
C GLY A 174 10.68 7.50 -15.76
N GLU A 175 9.54 7.05 -16.33
CA GLU A 175 9.34 5.71 -16.88
C GLU A 175 10.42 5.28 -17.88
N GLY A 176 10.87 6.22 -18.73
CA GLY A 176 11.96 5.99 -19.69
C GLY A 176 13.37 6.03 -19.07
N ASN A 177 13.51 6.41 -17.81
CA ASN A 177 14.78 6.65 -17.14
C ASN A 177 15.03 5.69 -15.97
N ARG A 178 14.25 4.61 -15.81
CA ARG A 178 14.22 3.73 -14.61
C ARG A 178 15.29 2.66 -14.53
N PHE A 179 16.28 2.72 -15.40
CA PHE A 179 17.21 1.62 -15.56
C PHE A 179 17.88 1.29 -14.22
N CYS A 180 17.60 0.09 -13.70
CA CYS A 180 18.09 -0.37 -12.41
C CYS A 180 18.67 -1.77 -12.51
N TRP A 181 19.62 -2.07 -11.62
CA TRP A 181 20.34 -3.34 -11.65
C TRP A 181 20.89 -3.70 -10.28
N THR A 182 20.91 -4.99 -9.95
CA THR A 182 21.59 -5.52 -8.77
C THR A 182 22.93 -6.11 -9.19
N ASP A 183 24.03 -5.55 -8.66
CA ASP A 183 25.37 -6.02 -9.00
C ASP A 183 25.52 -7.51 -8.67
N GLY A 184 26.03 -8.29 -9.63
CA GLY A 184 26.18 -9.74 -9.48
C GLY A 184 24.93 -10.57 -9.73
N ALA A 185 23.80 -9.97 -10.10
CA ALA A 185 22.53 -10.71 -10.25
C ALA A 185 21.76 -10.34 -11.52
N TRP A 186 21.23 -11.36 -12.21
CA TRP A 186 20.23 -11.18 -13.27
C TRP A 186 18.85 -11.04 -12.62
N VAL A 187 18.40 -9.81 -12.48
CA VAL A 187 17.08 -9.45 -11.94
C VAL A 187 16.28 -8.69 -12.99
N PHE A 188 14.96 -8.80 -12.96
CA PHE A 188 14.11 -7.98 -13.81
C PHE A 188 14.41 -6.50 -13.55
N GLY A 189 14.65 -5.74 -14.61
CA GLY A 189 14.95 -4.32 -14.50
C GLY A 189 13.68 -3.48 -14.40
N ASN A 190 12.57 -3.92 -14.99
CA ASN A 190 11.26 -3.26 -14.97
C ASN A 190 10.44 -3.68 -13.74
N GLU A 191 11.10 -3.84 -12.60
CA GLU A 191 10.37 -4.05 -11.36
C GLU A 191 9.46 -2.86 -11.04
N CYS A 192 8.42 -3.10 -10.24
CA CYS A 192 7.41 -2.11 -9.89
C CYS A 192 8.07 -0.79 -9.48
N MET A 193 7.53 0.35 -9.96
CA MET A 193 7.96 1.70 -9.63
C MET A 193 8.29 1.92 -8.13
N GLU A 194 7.53 1.27 -7.24
CA GLU A 194 7.71 1.33 -5.80
C GLU A 194 9.03 0.73 -5.30
N SER A 195 9.63 -0.21 -6.05
CA SER A 195 10.90 -0.87 -5.71
C SER A 195 12.09 0.09 -5.75
N LEU A 196 11.96 1.22 -6.45
CA LEU A 196 12.99 2.27 -6.56
C LEU A 196 12.59 3.58 -5.89
N ASN A 197 11.42 3.66 -5.25
CA ASN A 197 11.02 4.83 -4.49
C ASN A 197 11.76 4.89 -3.15
N GLU A 198 12.35 6.03 -2.84
CA GLU A 198 12.95 6.29 -1.52
C GLU A 198 11.88 6.57 -0.47
N THR A 199 10.80 7.22 -0.91
CA THR A 199 9.67 7.61 -0.07
C THR A 199 8.35 7.14 -0.68
N PRO A 200 7.32 6.86 0.14
CA PRO A 200 5.99 6.53 -0.38
C PRO A 200 5.47 7.63 -1.31
N PHE A 201 4.85 7.24 -2.43
CA PHE A 201 4.26 8.12 -3.43
C PHE A 201 5.22 9.08 -4.15
N GLU A 202 6.53 8.80 -4.19
CA GLU A 202 7.52 9.70 -4.78
C GLU A 202 7.19 10.05 -6.25
N ILE A 203 6.83 9.05 -7.05
CA ILE A 203 6.53 9.21 -8.49
C ILE A 203 5.21 9.93 -8.69
N GLU A 204 4.19 9.55 -7.93
CA GLU A 204 2.88 10.19 -7.95
C GLU A 204 3.00 11.66 -7.56
N THR A 205 3.82 11.97 -6.57
CA THR A 205 4.17 13.34 -6.17
C THR A 205 4.86 14.08 -7.30
N ARG A 206 5.83 13.47 -7.97
CA ARG A 206 6.54 14.07 -9.10
C ARG A 206 5.60 14.41 -10.26
N ILE A 207 4.75 13.47 -10.67
CA ILE A 207 3.81 13.66 -11.78
C ILE A 207 2.75 14.71 -11.43
N LEU A 208 2.18 14.64 -10.23
CA LEU A 208 1.14 15.58 -9.81
C LEU A 208 1.72 16.99 -9.67
N ASN A 209 2.91 17.13 -9.08
CA ASN A 209 3.63 18.39 -9.06
C ASN A 209 3.83 18.90 -10.47
N PHE A 210 4.37 18.09 -11.39
CA PHE A 210 4.59 18.46 -12.80
C PHE A 210 3.32 19.06 -13.44
N LEU A 211 2.17 18.43 -13.24
CA LEU A 211 0.87 18.88 -13.76
C LEU A 211 0.26 20.07 -12.98
N GLY A 212 0.94 20.56 -11.95
CA GLY A 212 0.49 21.64 -11.07
C GLY A 212 -0.55 21.23 -10.04
N TRP A 213 -0.79 19.93 -9.84
CA TRP A 213 -1.76 19.44 -8.87
C TRP A 213 -1.14 19.24 -7.50
N LYS A 214 -1.71 19.89 -6.48
CA LYS A 214 -1.48 19.49 -5.09
C LYS A 214 -2.37 18.31 -4.75
N ALA A 215 -1.85 17.36 -3.99
CA ALA A 215 -2.60 16.20 -3.51
C ALA A 215 -2.33 15.92 -2.04
N LYS A 216 -3.27 15.20 -1.43
CA LYS A 216 -3.05 14.52 -0.16
C LYS A 216 -2.86 13.04 -0.42
N TYR A 217 -1.93 12.46 0.33
CA TYR A 217 -1.53 11.07 0.25
C TYR A 217 -1.83 10.41 1.59
N PHE A 218 -2.49 9.27 1.55
CA PHE A 218 -2.93 8.56 2.75
C PHE A 218 -2.42 7.13 2.72
N ASN A 219 -1.80 6.71 3.81
CA ASN A 219 -1.45 5.32 4.07
C ASN A 219 -2.28 4.82 5.25
N ILE A 220 -2.95 3.68 5.06
CA ILE A 220 -3.74 3.01 6.09
C ILE A 220 -2.81 1.96 6.71
N LEU A 221 -2.28 2.30 7.88
CA LEU A 221 -1.26 1.53 8.57
C LEU A 221 -1.88 0.70 9.69
N ARG A 222 -1.40 -0.54 9.82
CA ARG A 222 -1.80 -1.45 10.90
C ARG A 222 -0.60 -2.01 11.63
N ASP A 223 -0.81 -2.34 12.90
CA ASP A 223 0.11 -3.21 13.62
C ASP A 223 -0.06 -4.67 13.16
N LYS A 224 0.82 -5.53 13.66
CA LYS A 224 0.81 -6.98 13.40
C LYS A 224 -0.47 -7.70 13.86
N ASP A 225 -1.22 -7.09 14.76
CA ASP A 225 -2.45 -7.61 15.35
C ASP A 225 -3.70 -7.08 14.60
N GLY A 226 -3.49 -6.28 13.54
CA GLY A 226 -4.54 -5.72 12.68
C GLY A 226 -5.14 -4.41 13.18
N ASN A 227 -4.67 -3.87 14.31
CA ASN A 227 -5.15 -2.60 14.84
C ASN A 227 -4.59 -1.43 14.02
N PHE A 228 -5.40 -0.39 13.84
CA PHE A 228 -4.94 0.81 13.15
C PHE A 228 -3.83 1.51 13.93
N LEU A 229 -2.76 1.86 13.21
CA LEU A 229 -1.72 2.78 13.70
C LEU A 229 -2.09 4.25 13.42
N ASN A 230 -2.99 4.49 12.46
CA ASN A 230 -3.50 5.84 12.22
C ASN A 230 -4.39 6.28 13.39
N THR A 231 -4.11 7.44 13.96
CA THR A 231 -4.85 7.97 15.12
C THR A 231 -6.17 8.64 14.77
N ASP A 232 -6.43 8.95 13.49
CA ASP A 232 -7.62 9.68 13.04
C ASP A 232 -8.33 9.02 11.84
N ILE A 233 -8.83 7.79 12.05
CA ILE A 233 -9.58 7.03 11.03
C ILE A 233 -10.86 7.76 10.57
N ALA A 234 -11.51 8.48 11.49
CA ALA A 234 -12.72 9.24 11.18
C ALA A 234 -12.42 10.36 10.17
N GLN A 235 -11.33 11.10 10.36
CA GLN A 235 -10.90 12.13 9.41
C GLN A 235 -10.53 11.54 8.05
N LEU A 236 -9.83 10.40 8.01
CA LEU A 236 -9.51 9.73 6.73
C LEU A 236 -10.78 9.39 5.94
N ARG A 237 -11.79 8.82 6.61
CA ARG A 237 -13.08 8.50 6.00
C ARG A 237 -13.80 9.76 5.51
N GLN A 238 -13.78 10.81 6.32
CA GLN A 238 -14.40 12.10 5.97
C GLN A 238 -13.78 12.70 4.71
N GLU A 239 -12.45 12.79 4.64
CA GLU A 239 -11.76 13.41 3.51
C GLU A 239 -11.99 12.65 2.18
N PHE A 240 -12.17 11.34 2.27
CA PHE A 240 -12.53 10.49 1.14
C PHE A 240 -13.90 10.89 0.56
N VAL A 241 -14.92 10.96 1.41
CA VAL A 241 -16.29 11.32 1.00
C VAL A 241 -16.35 12.76 0.50
N GLU A 242 -15.69 13.69 1.20
CA GLU A 242 -15.60 15.10 0.82
C GLU A 242 -14.90 15.31 -0.54
N ALA A 243 -13.98 14.43 -0.93
CA ALA A 243 -13.39 14.50 -2.27
C ALA A 243 -14.43 14.19 -3.35
N ILE A 244 -15.20 13.11 -3.17
CA ILE A 244 -16.26 12.72 -4.10
C ILE A 244 -17.34 13.81 -4.18
N ASP A 245 -17.73 14.39 -3.03
CA ASP A 245 -18.66 15.52 -2.98
C ASP A 245 -18.20 16.72 -3.82
N ARG A 246 -16.90 17.03 -3.76
CA ARG A 246 -16.30 18.11 -4.56
C ARG A 246 -16.13 17.74 -6.03
N GLY A 247 -16.45 16.51 -6.44
CA GLY A 247 -16.27 16.04 -7.81
C GLY A 247 -14.87 15.53 -8.13
N VAL A 248 -14.09 15.19 -7.11
CA VAL A 248 -12.73 14.67 -7.26
C VAL A 248 -12.76 13.18 -6.95
N ALA A 249 -12.48 12.36 -7.97
CA ALA A 249 -12.38 10.91 -7.79
C ALA A 249 -11.16 10.55 -6.93
N VAL A 250 -11.29 9.50 -6.13
CA VAL A 250 -10.24 9.03 -5.23
C VAL A 250 -9.44 7.93 -5.94
N MET A 251 -8.12 8.08 -5.94
CA MET A 251 -7.19 7.17 -6.60
C MET A 251 -6.59 6.22 -5.54
N PRO A 252 -6.97 4.94 -5.47
CA PRO A 252 -6.31 3.98 -4.60
C PRO A 252 -4.82 3.86 -4.98
N GLY A 253 -3.94 3.86 -3.98
CA GLY A 253 -2.52 3.56 -4.17
C GLY A 253 -2.32 2.07 -4.32
N TRP A 254 -1.25 1.63 -4.99
CA TRP A 254 -1.03 0.21 -5.27
C TRP A 254 -0.54 -0.55 -4.03
N GLY A 255 -0.84 -1.85 -3.99
CA GLY A 255 -0.57 -2.72 -2.85
C GLY A 255 -0.58 -4.15 -3.36
N TYR A 256 0.56 -4.83 -3.23
CA TYR A 256 0.98 -5.96 -4.05
C TYR A 256 0.00 -7.14 -4.23
N PHE A 257 -1.12 -7.28 -3.51
CA PHE A 257 -1.96 -8.49 -3.61
C PHE A 257 -3.47 -8.37 -3.37
N GLN A 258 -4.10 -7.20 -3.17
CA GLN A 258 -5.53 -7.17 -2.75
C GLN A 258 -6.40 -6.02 -3.25
N ILE A 259 -5.95 -5.21 -4.21
CA ILE A 259 -6.72 -4.03 -4.59
C ILE A 259 -7.68 -4.37 -5.73
N HIS A 260 -8.93 -4.64 -5.40
CA HIS A 260 -9.99 -4.91 -6.38
C HIS A 260 -10.39 -3.68 -7.21
N TYR A 261 -10.08 -2.45 -6.77
CA TYR A 261 -10.60 -1.22 -7.37
C TYR A 261 -9.52 -0.30 -7.95
N THR A 262 -9.76 0.25 -9.15
CA THR A 262 -8.84 1.19 -9.81
C THR A 262 -9.15 2.66 -9.51
N ILE A 263 -10.42 3.04 -9.37
CA ILE A 263 -10.88 4.41 -9.11
C ILE A 263 -12.17 4.39 -8.31
N PHE A 264 -12.31 5.25 -7.29
CA PHE A 264 -13.58 5.49 -6.61
C PHE A 264 -14.16 6.85 -7.00
N PHE A 265 -15.43 6.86 -7.42
CA PHE A 265 -16.05 8.03 -8.01
C PHE A 265 -17.50 8.27 -7.57
N GLY A 266 -18.00 7.52 -6.58
CA GLY A 266 -19.36 7.72 -6.07
C GLY A 266 -19.62 6.93 -4.80
N TYR A 267 -20.86 7.03 -4.31
CA TYR A 267 -21.38 6.25 -3.20
C TYR A 267 -22.91 6.14 -3.27
N GLU A 268 -23.48 5.13 -2.61
CA GLU A 268 -24.93 4.93 -2.49
C GLU A 268 -25.59 5.90 -1.48
N ASP A 269 -26.93 6.00 -1.52
CA ASP A 269 -27.72 6.97 -0.73
C ASP A 269 -27.54 6.86 0.80
N ASP A 270 -27.13 5.69 1.29
CA ASP A 270 -26.90 5.46 2.72
C ASP A 270 -25.45 5.76 3.16
N GLY A 271 -24.58 6.09 2.21
CA GLY A 271 -23.14 6.28 2.43
C GLY A 271 -22.40 5.04 2.92
N GLN A 272 -23.08 3.89 2.93
CA GLN A 272 -22.50 2.64 3.35
C GLN A 272 -21.87 1.91 2.18
N LYS A 273 -22.11 2.31 0.92
CA LYS A 273 -21.41 1.71 -0.21
C LYS A 273 -20.75 2.73 -1.09
N MET A 274 -19.49 2.49 -1.46
CA MET A 274 -18.79 3.31 -2.44
C MET A 274 -18.86 2.68 -3.81
N ILE A 275 -18.85 3.52 -4.84
CA ILE A 275 -18.92 3.14 -6.24
C ILE A 275 -17.53 3.36 -6.85
N GLY A 276 -17.00 2.32 -7.49
CA GLY A 276 -15.71 2.35 -8.17
C GLY A 276 -15.60 1.33 -9.29
N TRP A 277 -14.54 1.47 -10.09
CA TRP A 277 -14.19 0.50 -11.14
C TRP A 277 -13.39 -0.66 -10.56
N ASP A 278 -13.81 -1.90 -10.83
CA ASP A 278 -13.11 -3.12 -10.42
C ASP A 278 -12.21 -3.63 -11.56
N TYR A 279 -10.93 -3.93 -11.27
CA TYR A 279 -9.98 -4.35 -12.32
C TYR A 279 -10.13 -5.82 -12.75
N GLN A 280 -10.70 -6.68 -11.90
CA GLN A 280 -10.89 -8.11 -12.16
C GLN A 280 -12.18 -8.38 -12.96
N LYS A 281 -13.18 -7.51 -12.81
CA LYS A 281 -14.52 -7.70 -13.39
C LYS A 281 -14.81 -6.61 -14.43
N LYS A 282 -14.29 -6.86 -15.63
CA LYS A 282 -14.21 -5.96 -16.80
C LYS A 282 -15.50 -5.30 -17.33
N GLU A 283 -16.64 -5.30 -16.62
CA GLU A 283 -17.91 -4.85 -17.22
C GLU A 283 -18.93 -4.10 -16.35
N LYS A 284 -18.78 -3.90 -15.02
CA LYS A 284 -19.73 -3.05 -14.25
C LYS A 284 -19.08 -2.36 -13.04
N ALA A 285 -19.42 -1.08 -12.84
CA ALA A 285 -19.14 -0.36 -11.60
C ALA A 285 -19.74 -1.15 -10.42
N GLU A 286 -18.94 -1.43 -9.40
CA GLU A 286 -19.39 -2.18 -8.23
C GLU A 286 -19.57 -1.28 -7.02
N THR A 287 -20.46 -1.73 -6.13
CA THR A 287 -20.74 -1.11 -4.84
C THR A 287 -20.17 -2.00 -3.74
N PHE A 288 -19.24 -1.50 -2.92
CA PHE A 288 -18.74 -2.27 -1.76
C PHE A 288 -19.11 -1.59 -0.46
N VAL A 289 -19.38 -2.39 0.58
CA VAL A 289 -19.75 -1.88 1.91
C VAL A 289 -18.55 -1.20 2.58
N TRP A 290 -18.66 0.10 2.83
CA TRP A 290 -17.70 1.00 3.45
C TRP A 290 -17.27 0.58 4.86
N ASP A 291 -18.07 -0.23 5.54
CA ASP A 291 -17.78 -0.72 6.90
C ASP A 291 -16.49 -1.56 7.01
N ASP A 292 -15.85 -1.90 5.89
CA ASP A 292 -14.54 -2.57 5.79
C ASP A 292 -13.66 -1.94 4.68
N TRP A 293 -13.82 -0.65 4.38
CA TRP A 293 -13.06 0.05 3.32
C TRP A 293 -11.53 -0.13 3.45
N ASP A 294 -11.05 -0.13 4.69
CA ASP A 294 -9.67 -0.32 5.10
C ASP A 294 -9.13 -1.75 4.96
N LYS A 295 -9.97 -2.72 4.58
CA LYS A 295 -9.55 -4.04 4.11
C LYS A 295 -9.29 -4.05 2.60
N ASN A 296 -9.89 -3.12 1.86
CA ASN A 296 -9.85 -3.07 0.40
C ASN A 296 -8.96 -1.94 -0.14
N VAL A 297 -8.61 -0.97 0.71
CA VAL A 297 -7.76 0.17 0.41
C VAL A 297 -6.62 0.19 1.42
N THR A 298 -5.38 0.11 0.94
CA THR A 298 -4.16 0.22 1.75
C THR A 298 -3.60 1.64 1.75
N SER A 299 -3.88 2.36 0.68
CA SER A 299 -3.46 3.74 0.46
C SER A 299 -4.36 4.41 -0.57
N TYR A 300 -4.43 5.73 -0.56
CA TYR A 300 -5.12 6.48 -1.62
C TYR A 300 -4.61 7.92 -1.72
N ILE A 301 -4.88 8.53 -2.88
CA ILE A 301 -4.47 9.86 -3.27
C ILE A 301 -5.71 10.68 -3.64
N ILE A 302 -5.76 11.91 -3.13
CA ILE A 302 -6.85 12.85 -3.39
C ILE A 302 -6.27 14.15 -3.93
N LEU A 303 -6.69 14.56 -5.13
CA LEU A 303 -6.37 15.88 -5.68
C LEU A 303 -7.04 16.97 -4.84
N LYS A 304 -6.33 18.07 -4.60
CA LYS A 304 -6.84 19.21 -3.81
C LYS A 304 -7.05 20.43 -4.69
N GLU A 305 -5.98 21.19 -4.93
CA GLU A 305 -6.01 22.41 -5.72
C GLU A 305 -4.97 22.35 -6.83
N LYS A 306 -5.29 22.95 -7.97
CA LYS A 306 -4.33 23.13 -9.06
C LYS A 306 -3.63 24.47 -8.88
N ASP A 307 -2.32 24.43 -8.70
CA ASP A 307 -1.46 25.59 -8.71
C ASP A 307 -1.34 26.14 -10.14
N LYS A 308 -2.14 27.16 -10.42
CA LYS A 308 -2.17 27.84 -11.73
C LYS A 308 -0.95 28.72 -11.98
N SER A 309 -0.10 28.95 -10.97
CA SER A 309 1.13 29.73 -11.15
C SER A 309 2.27 28.90 -11.75
N ARG A 310 2.13 27.56 -11.79
CA ARG A 310 3.12 26.67 -12.37
C ARG A 310 3.16 26.84 -13.88
N THR A 311 4.36 27.05 -14.41
CA THR A 311 4.62 27.21 -15.85
C THR A 311 5.21 25.94 -16.44
N ASP A 312 4.95 25.70 -17.73
CA ASP A 312 5.56 24.59 -18.48
C ASP A 312 7.10 24.64 -18.41
N LYS A 313 7.67 25.85 -18.39
CA LYS A 313 9.12 26.08 -18.25
C LYS A 313 9.65 25.49 -16.94
N ASN A 314 9.03 25.83 -15.81
CA ASN A 314 9.45 25.33 -14.50
C ASN A 314 9.26 23.81 -14.39
N ALA A 315 8.16 23.29 -14.95
CA ALA A 315 7.89 21.86 -14.96
C ALA A 315 8.93 21.07 -15.79
N ALA A 316 9.36 21.61 -16.94
CA ALA A 316 10.42 21.02 -17.76
C ALA A 316 11.77 21.02 -17.04
N LEU A 317 12.15 22.14 -16.39
CA LEU A 317 13.41 22.24 -15.65
C LEU A 317 13.48 21.25 -14.48
N GLU A 318 12.41 21.12 -13.70
CA GLU A 318 12.34 20.11 -12.64
C GLU A 318 12.43 18.68 -13.20
N THR A 319 11.82 18.43 -14.36
CA THR A 319 11.94 17.14 -15.06
C THR A 319 13.38 16.84 -15.42
N PHE A 320 14.10 17.79 -16.04
CA PHE A 320 15.51 17.64 -16.38
C PHE A 320 16.38 17.40 -15.14
N GLN A 321 16.16 18.14 -14.05
CA GLN A 321 16.86 17.91 -12.77
C GLN A 321 16.65 16.49 -12.25
N ASN A 322 15.43 15.98 -12.31
CA ASN A 322 15.13 14.62 -11.86
C ASN A 322 15.78 13.55 -12.74
N ILE A 323 15.78 13.75 -14.07
CA ILE A 323 16.46 12.86 -15.02
C ILE A 323 17.95 12.81 -14.72
N ILE A 324 18.60 13.98 -14.59
CA ILE A 324 20.04 14.08 -14.32
C ILE A 324 20.38 13.45 -12.97
N ARG A 325 19.62 13.77 -11.92
CA ARG A 325 19.83 13.21 -10.57
C ARG A 325 19.77 11.68 -10.59
N HIS A 326 18.79 11.11 -11.31
CA HIS A 326 18.64 9.67 -11.42
C HIS A 326 19.76 9.05 -12.27
N ALA A 327 20.04 9.62 -13.45
CA ALA A 327 21.02 9.11 -14.39
C ALA A 327 22.44 9.11 -13.82
N ARG A 328 22.83 10.18 -13.10
CA ARG A 328 24.16 10.37 -12.51
C ARG A 328 24.32 9.78 -11.11
N ARG A 329 23.30 9.06 -10.61
CA ARG A 329 23.33 8.51 -9.25
C ARG A 329 24.43 7.45 -9.12
N ILE A 330 25.15 7.49 -8.00
CA ILE A 330 26.26 6.56 -7.71
C ILE A 330 25.98 5.66 -6.50
N ASP A 331 25.06 6.05 -5.63
CA ASP A 331 24.62 5.26 -4.48
C ASP A 331 23.46 4.32 -4.86
N GLU A 332 23.26 3.29 -4.04
CA GLU A 332 22.24 2.28 -4.27
C GLU A 332 20.89 2.67 -3.67
N VAL A 333 19.82 2.37 -4.40
CA VAL A 333 18.43 2.50 -3.93
C VAL A 333 17.91 1.14 -3.57
N LYS A 334 17.65 0.90 -2.28
CA LYS A 334 17.19 -0.40 -1.76
C LYS A 334 18.05 -1.59 -2.25
N GLY A 335 19.37 -1.39 -2.30
CA GLY A 335 20.34 -2.41 -2.74
C GLY A 335 20.48 -2.56 -4.26
N ARG A 336 19.98 -1.59 -5.04
CA ARG A 336 20.05 -1.59 -6.50
C ARG A 336 20.81 -0.36 -7.00
N LYS A 337 21.70 -0.57 -7.97
CA LYS A 337 22.23 0.53 -8.78
C LYS A 337 21.10 1.09 -9.65
N VAL A 338 21.18 2.36 -9.99
CA VAL A 338 20.25 3.03 -10.92
C VAL A 338 21.01 3.89 -11.93
N GLY A 339 20.33 4.36 -12.97
CA GLY A 339 20.91 5.25 -13.97
C GLY A 339 22.10 4.62 -14.69
N PHE A 340 23.15 5.41 -14.92
CA PHE A 340 24.34 4.95 -15.64
C PHE A 340 25.12 3.88 -14.89
N ALA A 341 25.18 3.93 -13.56
CA ALA A 341 25.83 2.89 -12.77
C ALA A 341 25.15 1.51 -12.91
N ALA A 342 23.82 1.50 -13.02
CA ALA A 342 23.10 0.27 -13.35
C ALA A 342 23.40 -0.21 -14.77
N TRP A 343 23.44 0.72 -15.74
CA TRP A 343 23.74 0.40 -17.13
C TRP A 343 25.12 -0.23 -17.28
N GLU A 344 26.14 0.34 -16.64
CA GLU A 344 27.50 -0.21 -16.64
C GLU A 344 27.55 -1.63 -16.08
N SER A 345 26.89 -1.86 -14.93
CA SER A 345 26.84 -3.19 -14.32
C SER A 345 26.09 -4.19 -15.21
N PHE A 346 24.96 -3.79 -15.79
CA PHE A 346 24.21 -4.62 -16.73
C PHE A 346 25.04 -5.07 -17.94
N LEU A 347 25.75 -4.13 -18.58
CA LEU A 347 26.61 -4.46 -19.73
C LEU A 347 27.81 -5.31 -19.32
N TYR A 348 28.38 -5.04 -18.14
CA TYR A 348 29.45 -5.87 -17.59
C TYR A 348 29.00 -7.32 -17.43
N HIS A 349 27.85 -7.57 -16.80
CA HIS A 349 27.31 -8.92 -16.61
C HIS A 349 26.89 -9.58 -17.92
N LEU A 350 26.32 -8.81 -18.85
CA LEU A 350 26.02 -9.30 -20.18
C LEU A 350 27.27 -9.85 -20.86
N GLU A 351 28.37 -9.11 -20.86
CA GLU A 351 29.61 -9.52 -21.53
C GLU A 351 30.40 -10.61 -20.77
N HIS A 352 30.48 -10.53 -19.44
CA HIS A 352 31.49 -11.26 -18.66
C HIS A 352 30.98 -12.48 -17.89
N ASP A 353 29.66 -12.60 -17.65
CA ASP A 353 29.17 -13.75 -16.88
C ASP A 353 29.39 -15.07 -17.62
N ASP A 354 29.64 -16.17 -16.92
CA ASP A 354 29.80 -17.49 -17.55
C ASP A 354 28.48 -18.26 -17.60
N PHE A 355 27.98 -18.50 -18.81
CA PHE A 355 26.76 -19.27 -19.05
C PHE A 355 27.04 -20.72 -19.47
N SER A 356 28.31 -21.16 -19.52
CA SER A 356 28.69 -22.47 -20.07
C SER A 356 27.93 -23.64 -19.43
N ASN A 357 27.73 -23.55 -18.10
CA ASN A 357 27.04 -24.56 -17.30
C ASN A 357 25.52 -24.33 -17.16
N CYS A 358 24.99 -23.25 -17.75
CA CYS A 358 23.54 -22.99 -17.71
C CYS A 358 22.79 -23.91 -18.71
N PRO A 359 21.72 -24.59 -18.28
CA PRO A 359 20.78 -25.21 -19.21
C PRO A 359 20.15 -24.15 -20.12
N ILE A 360 19.77 -24.56 -21.33
CA ILE A 360 19.14 -23.65 -22.29
C ILE A 360 17.76 -23.21 -21.81
N LEU A 361 16.91 -24.16 -21.46
CA LEU A 361 15.53 -23.93 -20.99
C LEU A 361 15.44 -24.03 -19.47
N ALA A 362 14.47 -23.34 -18.87
CA ALA A 362 14.15 -23.52 -17.46
C ALA A 362 13.57 -24.92 -17.19
N ALA A 363 13.77 -25.45 -15.97
CA ALA A 363 12.99 -26.60 -15.51
C ALA A 363 11.55 -26.17 -15.23
N ASP A 364 10.59 -27.10 -15.26
CA ASP A 364 9.13 -26.87 -15.21
C ASP A 364 8.56 -26.22 -13.90
N ALA A 365 9.38 -25.54 -13.08
CA ALA A 365 8.89 -24.82 -11.90
C ALA A 365 9.65 -23.51 -11.67
N PRO A 366 8.99 -22.34 -11.80
CA PRO A 366 9.60 -21.08 -11.44
C PRO A 366 9.68 -20.91 -9.92
N THR A 367 10.89 -20.75 -9.35
CA THR A 367 11.06 -20.22 -7.99
C THR A 367 11.80 -18.88 -8.05
N VAL A 368 11.33 -17.89 -7.29
CA VAL A 368 11.80 -16.49 -7.31
C VAL A 368 13.31 -16.37 -7.05
N GLU A 369 13.91 -17.32 -6.32
CA GLU A 369 15.34 -17.32 -5.98
C GLU A 369 16.18 -18.29 -6.84
N GLY A 370 15.56 -19.26 -7.53
CA GLY A 370 16.25 -20.30 -8.32
C GLY A 370 16.27 -20.09 -9.83
N ASN A 371 15.63 -19.01 -10.32
CA ASN A 371 15.17 -18.97 -11.69
C ASN A 371 16.12 -18.35 -12.72
N ALA A 372 17.14 -17.58 -12.35
CA ALA A 372 18.19 -17.15 -13.30
C ALA A 372 19.16 -18.29 -13.69
N ALA A 373 18.76 -19.56 -13.50
CA ALA A 373 19.59 -20.72 -13.73
C ALA A 373 19.71 -21.09 -15.22
N SER A 374 18.73 -20.74 -16.07
CA SER A 374 18.76 -21.04 -17.51
C SER A 374 19.13 -19.84 -18.37
N VAL A 375 19.59 -20.12 -19.60
CA VAL A 375 19.90 -19.09 -20.59
C VAL A 375 18.63 -18.38 -21.06
N GLU A 376 17.54 -19.11 -21.26
CA GLU A 376 16.22 -18.56 -21.59
C GLU A 376 15.79 -17.46 -20.62
N HIS A 377 15.89 -17.70 -19.31
CA HIS A 377 15.45 -16.70 -18.35
C HIS A 377 16.38 -15.49 -18.29
N ARG A 378 17.70 -15.69 -18.40
CA ARG A 378 18.65 -14.56 -18.51
C ARG A 378 18.37 -13.73 -19.76
N PHE A 379 17.99 -14.37 -20.86
CA PHE A 379 17.59 -13.69 -22.08
C PHE A 379 16.29 -12.90 -21.90
N ILE A 380 15.29 -13.45 -21.20
CA ILE A 380 14.06 -12.73 -20.83
C ILE A 380 14.37 -11.49 -20.00
N ILE A 381 15.25 -11.61 -18.99
CA ILE A 381 15.67 -10.49 -18.13
C ILE A 381 16.42 -9.43 -18.96
N TYR A 382 17.28 -9.85 -19.87
CA TYR A 382 17.94 -8.95 -20.82
C TYR A 382 16.92 -8.18 -21.68
N CYS A 383 15.94 -8.87 -22.25
CA CYS A 383 14.87 -8.25 -23.04
C CYS A 383 14.02 -7.28 -22.21
N ASP A 384 13.73 -7.60 -20.95
CA ASP A 384 13.02 -6.71 -20.03
C ASP A 384 13.79 -5.39 -19.79
N ALA A 385 15.11 -5.47 -19.61
CA ALA A 385 15.97 -4.28 -19.50
C ALA A 385 15.93 -3.41 -20.78
N LEU A 386 15.89 -4.04 -21.96
CA LEU A 386 15.77 -3.32 -23.23
C LEU A 386 14.43 -2.61 -23.41
N CYS A 387 13.32 -3.16 -22.89
CA CYS A 387 12.02 -2.49 -22.90
C CYS A 387 12.07 -1.13 -22.20
N GLN A 388 12.86 -0.99 -21.12
CA GLN A 388 13.04 0.30 -20.44
C GLN A 388 13.85 1.30 -21.27
N ILE A 389 14.88 0.81 -21.97
CA ILE A 389 15.67 1.65 -22.89
C ILE A 389 14.79 2.15 -24.03
N TYR A 390 13.96 1.26 -24.58
CA TYR A 390 13.02 1.60 -25.63
C TYR A 390 11.98 2.65 -25.17
N ALA A 391 11.53 2.61 -23.91
CA ALA A 391 10.55 3.55 -23.36
C ALA A 391 10.99 5.02 -23.40
N ARG A 392 12.30 5.31 -23.55
CA ARG A 392 12.80 6.68 -23.81
C ARG A 392 12.16 7.32 -25.05
N LYS A 393 11.78 6.51 -26.04
CA LYS A 393 11.13 6.96 -27.27
C LYS A 393 9.77 7.62 -27.02
N GLU A 394 9.06 7.19 -25.98
CA GLU A 394 7.71 7.67 -25.64
C GLU A 394 7.69 9.13 -25.17
N ALA A 395 8.82 9.65 -24.68
CA ALA A 395 8.97 11.04 -24.22
C ALA A 395 9.44 12.02 -25.32
N LEU A 396 9.85 11.53 -26.50
CA LEU A 396 10.49 12.36 -27.53
C LEU A 396 9.60 13.48 -28.06
N SER A 397 8.31 13.22 -28.25
CA SER A 397 7.36 14.23 -28.74
C SER A 397 7.25 15.42 -27.78
N TYR A 398 7.31 15.17 -26.47
CA TYR A 398 7.29 16.22 -25.47
C TYR A 398 8.56 17.07 -25.53
N TYR A 399 9.75 16.46 -25.57
CA TYR A 399 10.99 17.24 -25.69
C TYR A 399 11.08 18.03 -26.99
N ARG A 400 10.59 17.47 -28.10
CA ARG A 400 10.47 18.19 -29.39
C ARG A 400 9.48 19.36 -29.30
N SER A 401 8.39 19.21 -28.57
CA SER A 401 7.44 20.31 -28.37
C SER A 401 8.07 21.43 -27.53
N LEU A 402 8.83 21.09 -26.49
CA LEU A 402 9.59 22.08 -25.71
C LEU A 402 10.58 22.87 -26.58
N ALA A 403 11.26 22.22 -27.53
CA ALA A 403 12.19 22.89 -28.45
C ALA A 403 11.49 23.97 -29.30
N GLY A 404 10.22 23.76 -29.66
CA GLY A 404 9.40 24.74 -30.37
C GLY A 404 8.87 25.86 -29.47
N HIS A 405 8.58 25.57 -28.20
CA HIS A 405 8.04 26.56 -27.25
C HIS A 405 9.12 27.42 -26.58
N PHE A 406 10.34 26.88 -26.42
CA PHE A 406 11.49 27.53 -25.77
C PHE A 406 12.68 27.56 -26.74
N PRO A 407 12.74 28.54 -27.67
CA PRO A 407 13.80 28.63 -28.67
C PRO A 407 15.22 28.67 -28.07
N GLU A 408 15.38 29.20 -26.86
CA GLU A 408 16.65 29.24 -26.13
C GLU A 408 17.24 27.85 -25.79
N TRP A 409 16.40 26.81 -25.80
CA TRP A 409 16.76 25.41 -25.53
C TRP A 409 16.74 24.54 -26.79
N SER A 410 16.37 25.10 -27.94
CA SER A 410 16.07 24.32 -29.15
C SER A 410 17.27 23.50 -29.62
N GLU A 411 18.48 24.07 -29.58
CA GLU A 411 19.70 23.37 -29.97
C GLU A 411 19.94 22.14 -29.08
N GLU A 412 19.96 22.32 -27.76
CA GLU A 412 20.16 21.23 -26.80
C GLU A 412 19.06 20.16 -26.90
N LEU A 413 17.79 20.56 -27.02
CA LEU A 413 16.68 19.61 -27.10
C LEU A 413 16.68 18.82 -28.41
N ASN A 414 17.08 19.43 -29.53
CA ASN A 414 17.21 18.71 -30.79
C ASN A 414 18.31 17.64 -30.68
N ILE A 415 19.49 18.00 -30.16
CA ILE A 415 20.58 17.05 -29.92
C ILE A 415 20.14 15.95 -28.95
N ALA A 416 19.49 16.32 -27.84
CA ALA A 416 19.02 15.37 -26.84
C ALA A 416 18.01 14.37 -27.42
N THR A 417 17.05 14.84 -28.23
CA THR A 417 16.03 13.97 -28.81
C THR A 417 16.57 13.04 -29.88
N GLU A 418 17.52 13.50 -30.71
CA GLU A 418 18.25 12.64 -31.66
C GLU A 418 19.06 11.57 -30.93
N ALA A 419 19.76 11.95 -29.86
CA ALA A 419 20.54 11.02 -29.05
C ALA A 419 19.65 10.00 -28.32
N LEU A 420 18.54 10.42 -27.71
CA LEU A 420 17.56 9.52 -27.08
C LEU A 420 16.90 8.58 -28.09
N GLU A 421 16.60 9.04 -29.32
CA GLU A 421 16.06 8.18 -30.37
C GLU A 421 17.08 7.12 -30.82
N ALA A 422 18.34 7.52 -31.03
CA ALA A 422 19.42 6.60 -31.33
C ALA A 422 19.64 5.57 -30.20
N CYS A 423 19.60 6.04 -28.94
CA CYS A 423 19.67 5.19 -27.76
C CYS A 423 18.53 4.16 -27.72
N ALA A 424 17.28 4.60 -27.89
CA ALA A 424 16.10 3.73 -27.86
C ALA A 424 16.09 2.67 -28.96
N SER A 425 16.76 2.93 -30.10
CA SER A 425 16.89 1.96 -31.20
C SER A 425 17.62 0.66 -30.79
N TYR A 426 18.43 0.71 -29.73
CA TYR A 426 19.10 -0.46 -29.16
C TYR A 426 18.13 -1.57 -28.76
N GLY A 427 16.92 -1.22 -28.28
CA GLY A 427 15.91 -2.22 -27.94
C GLY A 427 15.50 -3.11 -29.12
N GLY A 428 15.58 -2.59 -30.35
CA GLY A 428 15.35 -3.36 -31.58
C GLY A 428 16.59 -4.03 -32.16
N TYR A 429 17.79 -3.64 -31.74
CA TYR A 429 19.06 -4.08 -32.32
C TYR A 429 19.27 -5.59 -32.18
N LEU A 430 18.87 -6.18 -31.05
CA LEU A 430 19.07 -7.61 -30.79
C LEU A 430 18.43 -8.50 -31.87
N TRP A 431 17.27 -8.11 -32.39
CA TRP A 431 16.55 -8.86 -33.42
C TRP A 431 17.28 -8.81 -34.76
N SER A 432 17.91 -7.67 -35.08
CA SER A 432 18.74 -7.51 -36.27
C SER A 432 19.96 -8.44 -36.27
N GLN A 433 20.41 -8.84 -35.08
CA GLN A 433 21.51 -9.77 -34.89
C GLN A 433 21.04 -11.23 -34.90
N GLY A 434 19.76 -11.53 -35.13
CA GLY A 434 19.26 -12.90 -35.23
C GLY A 434 19.15 -13.64 -33.89
N PHE A 435 18.95 -12.92 -32.78
CA PHE A 435 18.48 -13.51 -31.52
C PHE A 435 16.96 -13.71 -31.57
N SER A 436 16.44 -14.71 -30.87
CA SER A 436 15.02 -15.10 -30.89
C SER A 436 14.63 -15.84 -29.60
N PHE A 437 13.32 -15.91 -29.31
CA PHE A 437 12.76 -16.72 -28.22
C PHE A 437 12.60 -18.18 -28.65
N ASP A 438 13.69 -18.78 -29.12
CA ASP A 438 13.79 -20.20 -29.45
C ASP A 438 15.16 -20.74 -29.04
N VAL A 439 15.34 -22.05 -29.14
CA VAL A 439 16.58 -22.73 -28.75
C VAL A 439 17.79 -22.19 -29.50
N ALA A 440 17.67 -21.82 -30.79
CA ALA A 440 18.80 -21.30 -31.56
C ALA A 440 19.20 -19.89 -31.09
N GLY A 441 18.22 -19.04 -30.79
CA GLY A 441 18.44 -17.72 -30.19
C GLY A 441 19.10 -17.82 -28.81
N TYR A 442 18.65 -18.76 -27.97
CA TYR A 442 19.24 -18.99 -26.65
C TYR A 442 20.66 -19.55 -26.73
N GLU A 443 20.94 -20.51 -27.61
CA GLU A 443 22.30 -21.02 -27.85
C GLU A 443 23.24 -19.91 -28.30
N LYS A 444 22.77 -18.99 -29.16
CA LYS A 444 23.54 -17.81 -29.54
C LYS A 444 23.82 -16.90 -28.33
N PHE A 445 22.81 -16.63 -27.51
CA PHE A 445 22.96 -15.81 -26.30
C PHE A 445 23.83 -16.47 -25.22
N LYS A 446 23.94 -17.80 -25.22
CA LYS A 446 24.84 -18.53 -24.33
C LYS A 446 26.32 -18.20 -24.62
N THR A 447 26.66 -17.92 -25.89
CA THR A 447 28.06 -17.68 -26.29
C THR A 447 28.57 -16.32 -25.82
N PRO A 448 29.83 -16.23 -25.34
CA PRO A 448 30.47 -14.93 -25.04
C PRO A 448 30.48 -13.99 -26.24
N GLU A 449 30.70 -14.51 -27.46
CA GLU A 449 30.74 -13.71 -28.68
C GLU A 449 29.36 -13.10 -29.00
N GLY A 450 28.29 -13.88 -28.83
CA GLY A 450 26.92 -13.40 -29.01
C GLY A 450 26.60 -12.25 -28.05
N ARG A 451 26.93 -12.42 -26.77
CA ARG A 451 26.68 -11.37 -25.77
C ARG A 451 27.58 -10.16 -25.93
N LYS A 452 28.82 -10.34 -26.36
CA LYS A 452 29.73 -9.23 -26.66
C LYS A 452 29.15 -8.29 -27.73
N ILE A 453 28.57 -8.82 -28.80
CA ILE A 453 27.92 -8.01 -29.84
C ILE A 453 26.79 -7.15 -29.25
N LEU A 454 26.03 -7.70 -28.31
CA LEU A 454 24.95 -6.98 -27.62
C LEU A 454 25.51 -5.93 -26.64
N ALA A 455 26.57 -6.26 -25.90
CA ALA A 455 27.22 -5.36 -24.96
C ALA A 455 27.88 -4.16 -25.66
N ASP A 456 28.61 -4.40 -26.76
CA ASP A 456 29.26 -3.34 -27.55
C ASP A 456 28.22 -2.35 -28.10
N ALA A 457 27.09 -2.83 -28.63
CA ALA A 457 26.00 -1.97 -29.07
C ALA A 457 25.31 -1.25 -27.90
N GLY A 458 25.21 -1.90 -26.74
CA GLY A 458 24.69 -1.29 -25.51
C GLY A 458 25.58 -0.17 -24.98
N CYS A 459 26.91 -0.31 -25.09
CA CYS A 459 27.86 0.76 -24.78
C CYS A 459 27.66 1.98 -25.69
N GLU A 460 27.45 1.79 -26.99
CA GLU A 460 27.16 2.89 -27.91
C GLU A 460 25.81 3.56 -27.59
N ALA A 461 24.79 2.77 -27.27
CA ALA A 461 23.49 3.29 -26.85
C ALA A 461 23.57 4.09 -25.53
N MET A 462 24.37 3.61 -24.57
CA MET A 462 24.62 4.30 -23.31
C MET A 462 25.33 5.65 -23.53
N LYS A 463 26.31 5.72 -24.44
CA LYS A 463 26.95 7.00 -24.81
C LYS A 463 25.94 8.01 -25.34
N LYS A 464 24.95 7.56 -26.12
CA LYS A 464 23.86 8.40 -26.59
C LYS A 464 22.92 8.86 -25.48
N ASP A 465 22.66 8.02 -24.49
CA ASP A 465 21.90 8.44 -23.31
C ASP A 465 22.66 9.48 -22.48
N ILE A 466 23.98 9.30 -22.30
CA ILE A 466 24.86 10.29 -21.66
C ILE A 466 24.83 11.62 -22.42
N GLU A 467 24.97 11.59 -23.75
CA GLU A 467 24.91 12.78 -24.60
C GLU A 467 23.60 13.57 -24.41
N ALA A 468 22.46 12.87 -24.30
CA ALA A 468 21.17 13.49 -24.04
C ALA A 468 21.08 14.12 -22.65
N VAL A 469 21.54 13.41 -21.61
CA VAL A 469 21.58 13.92 -20.24
C VAL A 469 22.47 15.17 -20.14
N GLU A 470 23.61 15.18 -20.83
CA GLU A 470 24.49 16.35 -20.91
C GLU A 470 23.82 17.57 -21.56
N GLN A 471 22.92 17.37 -22.52
CA GLN A 471 22.15 18.48 -23.09
C GLN A 471 21.14 19.04 -22.07
N PHE A 472 20.47 18.18 -21.31
CA PHE A 472 19.61 18.62 -20.21
C PHE A 472 20.41 19.40 -19.15
N GLU A 473 21.64 18.97 -18.83
CA GLU A 473 22.55 19.68 -17.92
C GLU A 473 22.91 21.09 -18.45
N LYS A 474 23.16 21.21 -19.76
CA LYS A 474 23.41 22.52 -20.41
C LYS A 474 22.22 23.45 -20.31
N ILE A 475 20.99 22.93 -20.49
CA ILE A 475 19.76 23.71 -20.34
C ILE A 475 19.63 24.24 -18.91
N LEU A 476 19.82 23.39 -17.90
CA LEU A 476 19.78 23.83 -16.49
C LEU A 476 20.82 24.93 -16.21
N LYS A 477 22.05 24.75 -16.72
CA LYS A 477 23.10 25.75 -16.58
C LYS A 477 22.76 27.09 -17.23
N LYS A 478 22.10 27.09 -18.41
CA LYS A 478 21.62 28.32 -19.06
C LYS A 478 20.59 29.07 -18.21
N GLU A 479 19.79 28.34 -17.44
CA GLU A 479 18.76 28.89 -16.53
C GLU A 479 19.31 29.19 -15.12
N GLY A 480 20.59 28.94 -14.86
CA GLY A 480 21.24 29.21 -13.58
C GLY A 480 20.92 28.20 -12.47
N LEU A 481 20.56 26.96 -12.85
CA LEU A 481 20.20 25.86 -11.95
C LEU A 481 21.32 24.81 -11.78
#